data_AF-A0A2W5VGC8-F1
#
_entry.id   AF-A0A2W5VGC8-F1
#
_cell.length_a   1.000
_cell.length_b   1.000
_cell.length_c   1.000
_cell.angle_alpha   90.00
_cell.angle_beta   90.00
_cell.angle_gamma   90.00
#
_symmetry.space_group_name_H-M   'P 1'
#
loop_
_entity.id
_entity.type
_entity.pdbx_description
1 polymer ?
#
loop_
_entity_poly.entity_id
_entity_poly.type
_entity_poly.pdbx_seq_one_letter_code
_entity_poly.pdbx_strand_id
1 'polypeptide(L)'
;MRYAAALLVCFIVAGCGPEPEPPPPAGFIALERDFIGYDTWEVKAFEGEFVDEAHTAGPRKVFLNKRAPSGSTEWPVGTIFVKELDFTTFAMVKRGNGYNENGAKGWEWFELTRDANDVSRIKWRGLGPPLGENYSKSGQTCNACHGGAVANDSVLTVDFHF
;
A
#
# COMPACT_ATOMS: atom_id res chain seq x y z
N MET A 1 2.73 -78.99 -9.26
CA MET A 1 2.94 -77.93 -8.25
C MET A 1 3.72 -76.78 -8.86
N ARG A 2 3.25 -75.55 -8.63
CA ARG A 2 3.91 -74.22 -8.65
C ARG A 2 3.17 -73.22 -9.54
N TYR A 3 2.21 -72.52 -8.92
CA TYR A 3 1.60 -71.29 -9.41
C TYR A 3 2.54 -70.13 -9.06
N ALA A 4 2.88 -69.28 -10.02
CA ALA A 4 3.53 -68.00 -9.78
C ALA A 4 2.51 -66.88 -10.02
N ALA A 5 2.01 -66.29 -8.93
CA ALA A 5 1.13 -65.14 -8.98
C ALA A 5 2.01 -63.88 -9.15
N ALA A 6 1.85 -63.18 -10.29
CA ALA A 6 2.47 -61.89 -10.52
C ALA A 6 1.64 -60.79 -9.81
N LEU A 7 2.21 -60.21 -8.76
CA LEU A 7 1.66 -59.06 -8.06
C LEU A 7 1.94 -57.79 -8.89
N LEU A 8 0.88 -57.24 -9.48
CA LEU A 8 0.89 -55.93 -10.13
C LEU A 8 0.89 -54.85 -9.05
N VAL A 9 2.02 -54.16 -8.88
CA VAL A 9 2.15 -53.01 -7.98
C VAL A 9 1.73 -51.76 -8.76
N CYS A 10 0.52 -51.25 -8.51
CA CYS A 10 0.09 -49.93 -8.97
C CYS A 10 0.79 -48.85 -8.14
N PHE A 11 1.77 -48.17 -8.73
CA PHE A 11 2.32 -46.93 -8.20
C PHE A 11 1.29 -45.80 -8.42
N ILE A 12 0.61 -45.39 -7.36
CA ILE A 12 -0.20 -44.17 -7.35
C ILE A 12 0.78 -43.00 -7.19
N VAL A 13 1.07 -42.30 -8.30
CA VAL A 13 1.83 -41.06 -8.26
C VAL A 13 0.89 -39.95 -7.76
N ALA A 14 0.90 -39.70 -6.45
CA ALA A 14 0.28 -38.52 -5.87
C ALA A 14 1.12 -37.29 -6.26
N GLY A 15 0.75 -36.64 -7.37
CA GLY A 15 1.34 -35.37 -7.76
C GLY A 15 0.91 -34.28 -6.78
N CYS A 16 1.83 -33.82 -5.94
CA CYS A 16 1.70 -32.52 -5.28
C CYS A 16 1.77 -31.43 -6.36
N GLY A 17 0.63 -31.06 -6.91
CA GLY A 17 0.50 -29.78 -7.61
C GLY A 17 0.67 -28.64 -6.60
N PRO A 18 1.19 -27.46 -7.01
CA PRO A 18 1.18 -26.29 -6.15
C PRO A 18 -0.27 -26.01 -5.75
N GLU A 19 -0.49 -25.86 -4.45
CA GLU A 19 -1.78 -25.45 -3.91
C GLU A 19 -2.12 -24.08 -4.54
N PRO A 20 -3.33 -23.90 -5.10
CA PRO A 20 -3.72 -22.61 -5.65
C PRO A 20 -3.61 -21.55 -4.56
N GLU A 21 -2.88 -20.46 -4.83
CA GLU A 21 -2.79 -19.37 -3.88
C GLU A 21 -4.20 -18.84 -3.58
N PRO A 22 -4.54 -18.61 -2.30
CA PRO A 22 -5.82 -18.05 -1.95
C PRO A 22 -6.00 -16.69 -2.66
N PRO A 23 -7.24 -16.35 -3.07
CA PRO A 23 -7.48 -15.10 -3.75
C PRO A 23 -7.05 -13.92 -2.86
N PRO A 24 -6.58 -12.82 -3.45
CA PRO A 24 -6.22 -11.62 -2.71
C PRO A 24 -7.39 -11.16 -1.83
N PRO A 25 -7.12 -10.61 -0.63
CA PRO A 25 -8.17 -10.09 0.23
C PRO A 25 -8.94 -8.98 -0.49
N ALA A 26 -10.27 -9.06 -0.46
CA ALA A 26 -11.14 -8.07 -1.08
C ALA A 26 -10.99 -6.67 -0.48
N GLY A 27 -10.54 -6.59 0.80
CA GLY A 27 -10.26 -5.34 1.46
C GLY A 27 -9.23 -5.45 2.59
N PHE A 28 -8.68 -4.30 2.99
CA PHE A 28 -7.67 -4.17 4.03
C PHE A 28 -7.93 -2.91 4.87
N ILE A 29 -8.08 -3.08 6.18
CA ILE A 29 -8.21 -1.98 7.14
C ILE A 29 -6.88 -1.83 7.87
N ALA A 30 -6.09 -0.83 7.49
CA ALA A 30 -4.85 -0.53 8.21
C ALA A 30 -5.12 -0.17 9.67
N LEU A 31 -4.28 -0.64 10.56
CA LEU A 31 -4.22 -0.33 11.97
C LEU A 31 -2.81 0.20 12.30
N GLU A 32 -2.61 0.77 13.49
CA GLU A 32 -1.30 1.33 13.88
C GLU A 32 -0.15 0.32 13.75
N ARG A 33 -0.42 -0.95 14.07
CA ARG A 33 0.55 -2.05 13.96
C ARG A 33 1.09 -2.24 12.53
N ASP A 34 0.32 -1.87 11.52
CA ASP A 34 0.70 -2.05 10.11
C ASP A 34 1.72 -1.00 9.65
N PHE A 35 1.96 0.03 10.47
CA PHE A 35 2.98 1.06 10.26
C PHE A 35 4.23 0.85 11.13
N ILE A 36 4.24 -0.15 12.01
CA ILE A 36 5.42 -0.41 12.86
C ILE A 36 6.58 -0.87 11.97
N GLY A 37 7.73 -0.20 12.09
CA GLY A 37 8.95 -0.54 11.37
C GLY A 37 8.94 -0.18 9.88
N TYR A 38 8.09 0.78 9.46
CA TYR A 38 8.05 1.19 8.05
C TYR A 38 9.39 1.73 7.52
N ASP A 39 10.23 2.23 8.41
CA ASP A 39 11.56 2.76 8.13
C ASP A 39 12.54 1.69 7.62
N THR A 40 12.19 0.41 7.78
CA THR A 40 12.94 -0.74 7.24
C THR A 40 12.44 -1.22 5.88
N TRP A 41 11.34 -0.65 5.36
CA TRP A 41 10.76 -1.03 4.07
C TRP A 41 11.59 -0.52 2.89
N GLU A 42 11.19 -0.88 1.67
CA GLU A 42 11.81 -0.33 0.46
C GLU A 42 11.63 1.20 0.45
N VAL A 43 12.72 1.95 0.31
CA VAL A 43 12.71 3.41 0.40
C VAL A 43 13.24 4.08 -0.87
N LYS A 44 12.61 5.20 -1.24
CA LYS A 44 13.14 6.17 -2.18
C LYS A 44 13.28 7.52 -1.49
N ALA A 45 14.48 8.09 -1.58
CA ALA A 45 14.77 9.43 -1.09
C ALA A 45 14.98 10.36 -2.28
N PHE A 46 14.38 11.55 -2.23
CA PHE A 46 14.48 12.55 -3.29
C PHE A 46 14.26 13.96 -2.75
N GLU A 47 14.67 14.95 -3.53
CA GLU A 47 14.33 16.34 -3.26
C GLU A 47 13.00 16.69 -3.91
N GLY A 48 12.03 17.07 -3.07
CA GLY A 48 10.72 17.45 -3.53
C GLY A 48 10.64 18.92 -3.89
N GLU A 49 9.98 19.22 -5.00
CA GLU A 49 9.57 20.60 -5.30
C GLU A 49 8.34 20.99 -4.48
N PHE A 50 8.21 22.27 -4.14
CA PHE A 50 7.00 22.79 -3.49
C PHE A 50 5.83 22.70 -4.47
N VAL A 51 4.81 21.93 -4.10
CA VAL A 51 3.53 21.89 -4.83
C VAL A 51 2.45 22.58 -4.00
N ASP A 52 2.37 22.24 -2.71
CA ASP A 52 1.42 22.79 -1.75
C ASP A 52 1.90 22.61 -0.29
N GLU A 53 1.01 22.77 0.69
CA GLU A 53 1.31 22.62 2.11
C GLU A 53 1.55 21.15 2.54
N ALA A 54 0.94 20.16 1.87
CA ALA A 54 1.20 18.72 2.05
C ALA A 54 2.47 18.26 1.32
N HIS A 55 2.90 19.03 0.32
CA HIS A 55 4.01 18.74 -0.57
C HIS A 55 4.98 19.91 -0.55
N THR A 56 5.54 20.19 0.63
CA THR A 56 6.55 21.24 0.82
C THR A 56 7.85 20.92 0.09
N ALA A 57 8.59 21.94 -0.34
CA ALA A 57 9.94 21.74 -0.84
C ALA A 57 10.84 21.10 0.24
N GLY A 58 11.82 20.33 -0.19
CA GLY A 58 12.85 19.74 0.67
C GLY A 58 12.90 18.21 0.64
N PRO A 59 13.74 17.62 1.52
CA PRO A 59 14.02 16.20 1.51
C PRO A 59 12.75 15.38 1.76
N ARG A 60 12.56 14.34 0.96
CA ARG A 60 11.43 13.41 1.13
C ARG A 60 11.93 11.99 1.12
N LYS A 61 11.29 11.14 1.93
CA LYS A 61 11.41 9.69 1.83
C LYS A 61 10.05 9.08 1.62
N VAL A 62 9.94 8.16 0.67
CA VAL A 62 8.75 7.34 0.45
C VAL A 62 9.13 5.88 0.67
N PHE A 63 8.45 5.23 1.60
CA PHE A 63 8.62 3.84 1.98
C PHE A 63 7.47 3.00 1.44
N LEU A 64 7.75 1.78 0.98
CA LEU A 64 6.79 0.86 0.35
C LEU A 64 6.89 -0.53 0.97
N ASN A 65 5.78 -1.03 1.53
CA ASN A 65 5.76 -2.35 2.16
C ASN A 65 5.80 -3.53 1.16
N LYS A 66 5.20 -3.37 -0.04
CA LYS A 66 5.18 -4.42 -1.07
C LYS A 66 4.98 -3.86 -2.47
N ARG A 67 5.60 -4.52 -3.44
CA ARG A 67 5.46 -4.21 -4.88
C ARG A 67 4.20 -4.84 -5.47
N ALA A 68 3.68 -4.22 -6.53
CA ALA A 68 2.73 -4.89 -7.41
C ALA A 68 3.45 -6.01 -8.19
N PRO A 69 2.78 -7.14 -8.47
CA PRO A 69 3.30 -8.15 -9.40
C PRO A 69 3.55 -7.55 -10.78
N SER A 70 4.56 -8.06 -11.50
CA SER A 70 4.87 -7.61 -12.86
C SER A 70 3.65 -7.68 -13.78
N GLY A 71 3.37 -6.59 -14.50
CA GLY A 71 2.25 -6.50 -15.43
C GLY A 71 0.91 -6.18 -14.78
N SER A 72 0.90 -5.88 -13.47
CA SER A 72 -0.29 -5.35 -12.81
C SER A 72 -0.69 -4.00 -13.38
N THR A 73 -1.96 -3.64 -13.28
CA THR A 73 -2.47 -2.31 -13.62
C THR A 73 -2.98 -1.55 -12.39
N GLU A 74 -2.85 -2.15 -11.22
CA GLU A 74 -3.26 -1.62 -9.93
C GLU A 74 -2.33 -2.12 -8.82
N TRP A 75 -2.24 -1.35 -7.74
CA TRP A 75 -1.52 -1.80 -6.56
C TRP A 75 -2.33 -2.85 -5.79
N PRO A 76 -1.71 -3.92 -5.26
CA PRO A 76 -2.43 -4.93 -4.50
C PRO A 76 -3.09 -4.35 -3.24
N VAL A 77 -4.27 -4.85 -2.87
CA VAL A 77 -4.92 -4.52 -1.58
C VAL A 77 -3.96 -4.79 -0.42
N GLY A 78 -3.82 -3.82 0.49
CA GLY A 78 -2.86 -3.81 1.59
C GLY A 78 -1.48 -3.23 1.24
N THR A 79 -1.31 -2.66 0.04
CA THR A 79 -0.13 -1.83 -0.27
C THR A 79 -0.17 -0.57 0.59
N ILE A 80 0.96 -0.23 1.19
CA ILE A 80 1.14 0.92 2.07
C ILE A 80 2.33 1.72 1.55
N PHE A 81 2.09 3.00 1.31
CA PHE A 81 3.14 3.99 1.16
C PHE A 81 3.19 4.86 2.41
N VAL A 82 4.38 5.06 2.97
CA VAL A 82 4.62 6.07 4.01
C VAL A 82 5.54 7.13 3.45
N LYS A 83 5.15 8.39 3.57
CA LYS A 83 5.91 9.55 3.11
C LYS A 83 6.34 10.38 4.31
N GLU A 84 7.64 10.46 4.52
CA GLU A 84 8.26 11.37 5.49
C GLU A 84 8.62 12.70 4.82
N LEU A 85 8.25 13.78 5.49
CA LEU A 85 8.70 15.16 5.30
C LEU A 85 9.35 15.61 6.62
N ASP A 86 10.09 16.72 6.61
CA ASP A 86 10.81 17.24 7.79
C ASP A 86 9.93 17.41 9.05
N PHE A 87 8.63 17.69 8.89
CA PHE A 87 7.73 18.00 10.00
C PHE A 87 6.48 17.13 10.06
N THR A 88 6.24 16.26 9.08
CA THR A 88 4.99 15.50 8.99
C THR A 88 5.20 14.19 8.27
N THR A 89 4.51 13.15 8.73
CA THR A 89 4.48 11.85 8.07
C THR A 89 3.08 11.57 7.58
N PHE A 90 2.94 11.32 6.28
CA PHE A 90 1.67 10.91 5.67
C PHE A 90 1.76 9.45 5.26
N ALA A 91 0.63 8.77 5.19
CA ALA A 91 0.57 7.45 4.57
C ALA A 91 -0.66 7.29 3.68
N MET A 92 -0.54 6.41 2.71
CA MET A 92 -1.65 5.96 1.88
C MET A 92 -1.71 4.44 1.79
N VAL A 93 -2.92 3.89 1.91
CA VAL A 93 -3.16 2.46 1.97
C VAL A 93 -4.19 2.02 0.94
N LYS A 94 -3.86 0.99 0.15
CA LYS A 94 -4.80 0.35 -0.77
C LYS A 94 -5.78 -0.51 0.03
N ARG A 95 -6.88 0.10 0.46
CA ARG A 95 -7.96 -0.53 1.21
C ARG A 95 -8.82 -1.48 0.39
N GLY A 96 -9.04 -1.23 -0.90
CA GLY A 96 -9.93 -2.04 -1.75
C GLY A 96 -11.42 -1.91 -1.38
N ASN A 97 -12.20 -2.97 -1.67
CA ASN A 97 -13.62 -3.14 -1.33
C ASN A 97 -14.53 -1.91 -1.60
N GLY A 98 -14.38 -1.26 -2.76
CA GLY A 98 -15.20 -0.10 -3.14
C GLY A 98 -14.99 1.13 -2.25
N TYR A 99 -13.92 1.22 -1.48
CA TYR A 99 -13.62 2.45 -0.74
C TYR A 99 -13.28 3.58 -1.72
N ASN A 100 -13.74 4.81 -1.45
CA ASN A 100 -13.37 6.00 -2.22
C ASN A 100 -13.69 5.91 -3.74
N GLU A 101 -14.85 5.37 -4.12
CA GLU A 101 -15.17 5.09 -5.54
C GLU A 101 -15.18 6.31 -6.46
N ASN A 102 -15.45 7.49 -5.91
CA ASN A 102 -15.58 8.75 -6.66
C ASN A 102 -14.28 9.59 -6.65
N GLY A 103 -13.16 9.02 -6.22
CA GLY A 103 -11.85 9.69 -6.18
C GLY A 103 -10.72 8.70 -6.42
N ALA A 104 -9.74 8.67 -5.53
CA ALA A 104 -8.67 7.68 -5.54
C ALA A 104 -9.20 6.29 -5.14
N LYS A 105 -9.74 5.57 -6.12
CA LYS A 105 -10.47 4.32 -5.90
C LYS A 105 -9.65 3.28 -5.13
N GLY A 106 -10.28 2.78 -4.07
CA GLY A 106 -9.73 1.74 -3.21
C GLY A 106 -8.67 2.24 -2.24
N TRP A 107 -8.48 3.55 -2.10
CA TRP A 107 -7.40 4.10 -1.31
C TRP A 107 -7.86 5.00 -0.15
N GLU A 108 -7.15 4.91 0.98
CA GLU A 108 -7.39 5.67 2.22
C GLU A 108 -6.11 6.35 2.72
N TRP A 109 -6.23 7.58 3.23
CA TRP A 109 -5.11 8.44 3.65
C TRP A 109 -5.00 8.52 5.15
N PHE A 110 -3.78 8.84 5.61
CA PHE A 110 -3.42 8.93 7.01
C PHE A 110 -2.41 10.05 7.22
N GLU A 111 -2.48 10.71 8.37
CA GLU A 111 -1.31 11.35 8.96
C GLU A 111 -0.87 10.52 10.16
N LEU A 112 0.43 10.30 10.25
CA LEU A 112 1.06 9.56 11.31
C LEU A 112 1.82 10.51 12.23
N THR A 113 1.78 10.21 13.52
CA THR A 113 2.70 10.79 14.50
C THR A 113 3.62 9.70 15.02
N ARG A 114 4.80 10.07 15.50
CA ARG A 114 5.68 9.19 16.27
C ARG A 114 5.57 9.55 17.74
N ASP A 115 5.44 8.55 18.59
CA ASP A 115 5.53 8.76 20.04
C ASP A 115 7.01 8.80 20.51
N ALA A 116 7.21 8.98 21.81
CA ALA A 116 8.55 9.08 22.40
C ALA A 116 9.40 7.80 22.26
N ASN A 117 8.79 6.67 21.91
CA ASN A 117 9.46 5.40 21.66
C ASN A 117 9.60 5.10 20.16
N ASP A 118 9.42 6.12 19.31
CA ASP A 118 9.49 6.03 17.85
C ASP A 118 8.41 5.12 17.23
N VAL A 119 7.31 4.86 17.95
CA VAL A 119 6.22 4.04 17.43
C VAL A 119 5.22 4.92 16.71
N SER A 120 4.90 4.55 15.47
CA SER A 120 3.89 5.24 14.67
C SER A 120 2.50 5.09 15.27
N ARG A 121 1.76 6.20 15.29
CA ARG A 121 0.36 6.31 15.71
C ARG A 121 -0.44 6.98 14.61
N ILE A 122 -1.72 6.62 14.49
CA ILE A 122 -2.61 7.27 13.52
C ILE A 122 -3.15 8.55 14.16
N LYS A 123 -2.75 9.71 13.65
CA LYS A 123 -3.32 11.00 14.07
C LYS A 123 -4.71 11.18 13.45
N TRP A 124 -4.84 10.89 12.15
CA TRP A 124 -6.12 10.81 11.48
C TRP A 124 -6.07 9.84 10.29
N ARG A 125 -7.24 9.42 9.84
CA ARG A 125 -7.41 8.64 8.61
C ARG A 125 -8.70 9.00 7.86
N GLY A 126 -8.72 8.80 6.55
CA GLY A 126 -9.93 8.94 5.73
C GLY A 126 -9.65 9.39 4.29
N LEU A 127 -10.65 10.05 3.68
CA LEU A 127 -10.53 10.61 2.33
C LEU A 127 -9.70 11.90 2.28
N GLY A 128 -9.39 12.48 3.43
CA GLY A 128 -8.65 13.72 3.56
C GLY A 128 -8.54 14.16 5.00
N PRO A 129 -7.86 15.30 5.25
CA PRO A 129 -7.71 15.87 6.58
C PRO A 129 -9.05 16.03 7.31
N PRO A 130 -9.05 15.95 8.66
CA PRO A 130 -10.17 16.37 9.49
C PRO A 130 -10.56 17.83 9.25
N LEU A 131 -11.80 18.19 9.58
CA LEU A 131 -12.27 19.57 9.48
C LEU A 131 -11.37 20.52 10.30
N GLY A 132 -10.87 21.58 9.65
CA GLY A 132 -10.00 22.58 10.28
C GLY A 132 -8.51 22.35 10.05
N GLU A 133 -8.12 21.17 9.56
CA GLU A 133 -6.77 20.90 9.07
C GLU A 133 -6.72 21.17 7.56
N ASN A 134 -5.73 21.93 7.10
CA ASN A 134 -5.53 22.22 5.68
C ASN A 134 -4.09 21.86 5.32
N TYR A 135 -3.96 20.92 4.39
CA TYR A 135 -2.67 20.56 3.78
C TYR A 135 -2.61 20.97 2.31
N SER A 136 -3.44 21.92 1.90
CA SER A 136 -3.48 22.45 0.53
C SER A 136 -4.04 23.85 0.49
N LYS A 137 -3.26 24.77 -0.10
CA LYS A 137 -3.70 26.16 -0.39
C LYS A 137 -4.79 26.24 -1.44
N SER A 138 -4.94 25.21 -2.27
CA SER A 138 -5.92 25.19 -3.35
C SER A 138 -7.30 24.67 -2.92
N GLY A 139 -7.44 24.23 -1.66
CA GLY A 139 -8.63 23.55 -1.17
C GLY A 139 -8.80 22.12 -1.72
N GLN A 140 -7.88 21.66 -2.59
CA GLN A 140 -7.87 20.28 -3.06
C GLN A 140 -7.34 19.36 -1.95
N THR A 141 -8.10 18.33 -1.62
CA THR A 141 -7.69 17.32 -0.64
C THR A 141 -6.74 16.29 -1.27
N CYS A 142 -6.08 15.51 -0.42
CA CYS A 142 -5.31 14.34 -0.84
C CYS A 142 -6.08 13.48 -1.86
N ASN A 143 -7.39 13.26 -1.65
CA ASN A 143 -8.23 12.48 -2.57
C ASN A 143 -8.40 13.13 -3.94
N ALA A 144 -8.62 14.45 -3.99
CA ALA A 144 -8.83 15.15 -5.25
C ALA A 144 -7.57 15.12 -6.14
N CYS A 145 -6.39 15.39 -5.56
CA CYS A 145 -5.14 15.39 -6.30
C CYS A 145 -4.74 13.98 -6.74
N HIS A 146 -4.77 13.00 -5.83
CA HIS A 146 -4.40 11.62 -6.14
C HIS A 146 -5.43 10.91 -7.03
N GLY A 147 -6.71 11.30 -6.97
CA GLY A 147 -7.76 10.76 -7.85
C GLY A 147 -7.48 11.02 -9.34
N GLY A 148 -6.71 12.06 -9.66
CA GLY A 148 -6.28 12.35 -11.03
C GLY A 148 -5.16 11.45 -11.56
N ALA A 149 -4.41 10.76 -10.68
CA ALA A 149 -3.26 9.94 -11.05
C ALA A 149 -3.64 8.52 -11.49
N VAL A 150 -4.67 8.40 -12.32
CA VAL A 150 -5.26 7.11 -12.74
C VAL A 150 -4.26 6.19 -13.45
N ALA A 151 -3.26 6.76 -14.13
CA ALA A 151 -2.24 6.01 -14.86
C ALA A 151 -1.32 5.18 -13.95
N ASN A 152 -1.22 5.54 -12.66
CA ASN A 152 -0.46 4.81 -11.65
C ASN A 152 -1.35 4.49 -10.44
N ASP A 153 -2.63 4.21 -10.68
CA ASP A 153 -3.59 3.81 -9.65
C ASP A 153 -3.56 4.75 -8.43
N SER A 154 -3.71 6.05 -8.69
CA SER A 154 -3.72 7.14 -7.70
C SER A 154 -2.41 7.37 -6.93
N VAL A 155 -1.29 6.77 -7.36
CA VAL A 155 0.04 7.00 -6.80
C VAL A 155 0.79 8.04 -7.63
N LEU A 156 1.16 9.18 -7.01
CA LEU A 156 1.83 10.31 -7.68
C LEU A 156 3.36 10.28 -7.57
N THR A 157 3.95 9.30 -6.87
CA THR A 157 5.42 9.19 -6.80
C THR A 157 5.96 8.64 -8.11
N VAL A 158 6.85 9.40 -8.75
CA VAL A 158 7.50 9.06 -10.02
C VAL A 158 8.53 7.93 -9.89
N ASP A 159 8.81 7.45 -8.68
CA ASP A 159 9.83 6.41 -8.43
C ASP A 159 9.22 5.04 -8.10
N PHE A 160 7.91 4.99 -7.86
CA PHE A 160 7.17 3.77 -7.60
C PHE A 160 6.03 3.62 -8.62
N HIS A 161 6.17 2.63 -9.47
CA HIS A 161 5.16 2.20 -10.45
C HIS A 161 4.91 0.70 -10.26
N PHE A 162 3.71 0.26 -10.64
CA PHE A 162 3.34 -1.15 -10.74
C PHE A 162 3.93 -1.81 -11.99
#